data_AF-A0A182TED3-F1
#
_entry.id   AF-A0A182TED3-F1
#
_cell.length_a   1.000
_cell.length_b   1.000
_cell.length_c   1.000
_cell.angle_alpha   90.00
_cell.angle_beta   90.00
_cell.angle_gamma   90.00
#
_symmetry.space_group_name_H-M   'P 1'
#
loop_
_entity.id
_entity.type
_entity.pdbx_description
1 polymer ?
#
loop_
_entity_poly.entity_id
_entity_poly.type
_entity_poly.pdbx_seq_one_letter_code
_entity_poly.pdbx_strand_id
1 'polypeptide(L)'
;MSPVTCLEITNLRVPSSYSISRDEGDHKPLILGCDYDIDESESKGFVLKWKHNELQIYQWIPSRNPVVFSAFKGHIDLGYSESDDRLHKHSALKFINPIANYTGNYTCQVQTYQSVQSRTAHLQIIVPETDFSLGFQRETNGSTVVFCNVGEIFPRPEVSLL
;
A
#
# COMPACT_ATOMS: atom_id res chain seq x y z
N MET A 1 -25.06 -0.08 -31.40
CA MET A 1 -24.03 -1.06 -30.98
C MET A 1 -23.17 -0.34 -29.96
N SER A 2 -23.32 -0.64 -28.67
CA SER A 2 -22.41 -0.11 -27.66
C SER A 2 -21.01 -0.69 -27.90
N PRO A 3 -19.94 0.08 -27.72
CA PRO A 3 -18.60 -0.47 -27.76
C PRO A 3 -18.49 -1.56 -26.69
N VAL A 4 -17.99 -2.74 -27.07
CA VAL A 4 -17.66 -3.80 -26.12
C VAL A 4 -16.40 -3.34 -25.39
N THR A 5 -16.55 -2.82 -24.19
CA THR A 5 -15.41 -2.42 -23.35
C THR A 5 -14.89 -3.67 -22.67
N CYS A 6 -13.79 -4.22 -23.20
CA CYS A 6 -13.07 -5.32 -22.58
C CYS A 6 -12.54 -4.87 -21.20
N LEU A 7 -12.47 -5.80 -20.24
CA LEU A 7 -11.86 -5.52 -18.93
C LEU A 7 -10.49 -4.84 -19.07
N GLU A 8 -10.35 -3.66 -18.44
CA GLU A 8 -9.10 -2.90 -18.37
C GLU A 8 -8.95 -2.25 -16.99
N ILE A 9 -7.77 -2.36 -16.37
CA ILE A 9 -7.41 -1.55 -15.21
C ILE A 9 -6.96 -0.18 -15.70
N THR A 10 -7.76 0.85 -15.45
CA THR A 10 -7.55 2.21 -15.92
C THR A 10 -6.60 2.98 -15.00
N ASN A 11 -6.67 2.73 -13.69
CA ASN A 11 -5.82 3.41 -12.72
C ASN A 11 -5.51 2.53 -11.51
N LEU A 12 -4.25 2.52 -11.10
CA LEU A 12 -3.78 1.86 -9.88
C LEU A 12 -3.30 2.93 -8.90
N ARG A 13 -4.10 3.18 -7.86
CA ARG A 13 -3.81 4.19 -6.84
C ARG A 13 -2.99 3.56 -5.73
N VAL A 14 -1.67 3.56 -5.89
CA VAL A 14 -0.72 3.19 -4.84
C VAL A 14 0.26 4.35 -4.69
N PRO A 15 0.32 5.02 -3.52
CA PRO A 15 1.28 6.10 -3.34
C PRO A 15 2.70 5.53 -3.37
N SER A 16 3.64 6.28 -3.94
CA SER A 16 5.06 5.88 -3.96
C SER A 16 5.64 5.75 -2.55
N SER A 17 5.16 6.55 -1.61
CA SER A 17 5.51 6.46 -0.20
C SER A 17 4.34 6.78 0.72
N TYR A 18 4.42 6.29 1.96
CA TYR A 18 3.51 6.61 3.04
C TYR A 18 4.27 6.76 4.34
N SER A 19 4.23 7.95 4.94
CA SER A 19 4.85 8.22 6.24
C SER A 19 3.89 7.91 7.36
N ILE A 20 4.31 7.06 8.29
CA ILE A 20 3.56 6.77 9.52
C ILE A 20 3.62 8.01 10.41
N SER A 21 2.46 8.58 10.73
CA SER A 21 2.37 9.63 11.74
C SER A 21 2.48 9.02 13.14
N ARG A 22 3.17 9.72 14.05
CA ARG A 22 3.21 9.38 15.48
C ARG A 22 2.19 10.18 16.29
N ASP A 23 1.65 11.24 15.69
CA ASP A 23 0.67 12.12 16.34
C ASP A 23 -0.74 11.59 16.12
N GLU A 24 -1.47 11.32 17.21
CA GLU A 24 -2.83 10.77 17.19
C GLU A 24 -3.81 11.59 16.32
N GLY A 25 -3.55 12.90 16.15
CA GLY A 25 -4.39 13.83 15.39
C GLY A 25 -4.13 13.94 13.88
N ASP A 26 -3.04 13.37 13.34
CA ASP A 26 -2.67 13.50 11.90
C ASP A 26 -2.49 12.13 11.22
N HIS A 27 -3.34 11.17 11.56
CA HIS A 27 -3.35 9.87 10.90
C HIS A 27 -4.12 9.92 9.57
N LYS A 28 -3.41 10.20 8.48
CA LYS A 28 -3.97 10.02 7.13
C LYS A 28 -4.11 8.53 6.83
N PRO A 29 -5.28 8.02 6.41
CA PRO A 29 -5.43 6.60 6.11
C PRO A 29 -4.59 6.20 4.90
N LEU A 30 -3.90 5.06 4.99
CA LEU A 30 -3.29 4.43 3.82
C LEU A 30 -4.38 3.65 3.07
N ILE A 31 -4.73 4.14 1.89
CA ILE A 31 -5.72 3.54 1.00
C ILE A 31 -5.06 3.24 -0.34
N LEU A 32 -5.18 2.00 -0.81
CA LEU A 32 -4.80 1.58 -2.14
C LEU A 32 -6.06 1.37 -2.97
N GLY A 33 -6.14 1.96 -4.15
CA GLY A 33 -7.30 1.87 -5.05
C GLY A 33 -6.97 1.13 -6.34
N CYS A 34 -7.95 0.42 -6.88
CA CYS A 34 -7.84 -0.22 -8.19
C CYS A 34 -9.10 0.12 -8.98
N ASP A 35 -8.92 0.99 -9.96
CA ASP A 35 -9.99 1.48 -10.82
C ASP A 35 -9.89 0.74 -12.16
N TYR A 36 -11.01 0.19 -12.62
CA TYR A 36 -11.09 -0.59 -13.84
C TYR A 36 -12.44 -0.41 -14.50
N ASP A 37 -12.44 -0.55 -15.82
CA ASP A 37 -13.64 -0.58 -16.63
C ASP A 37 -13.93 -2.02 -17.01
N ILE A 38 -15.20 -2.42 -16.89
CA ILE A 38 -15.67 -3.76 -17.22
C ILE A 38 -17.11 -3.68 -17.69
N ASP A 39 -17.44 -4.35 -18.79
CA ASP A 39 -18.82 -4.52 -19.23
C ASP A 39 -19.54 -5.57 -18.36
N GLU A 40 -20.79 -5.29 -17.98
CA GLU A 40 -21.62 -6.20 -17.18
C GLU A 40 -21.73 -7.61 -17.82
N SER A 41 -21.75 -7.68 -19.15
CA SER A 41 -21.82 -8.94 -19.91
C SER A 41 -20.55 -9.80 -19.77
N GLU A 42 -19.40 -9.18 -19.49
CA GLU A 42 -18.12 -9.85 -19.21
C GLU A 42 -17.89 -10.12 -17.72
N SER A 43 -18.76 -9.63 -16.82
CA SER A 43 -18.58 -9.76 -15.37
C SER A 43 -18.75 -11.17 -14.80
N LYS A 44 -19.05 -12.17 -15.64
CA LYS A 44 -19.18 -13.57 -15.20
C LYS A 44 -17.83 -14.09 -14.74
N GLY A 45 -17.81 -14.72 -13.56
CA GLY A 45 -16.57 -15.21 -12.97
C GLY A 45 -15.69 -14.13 -12.37
N PHE A 46 -16.24 -12.93 -12.13
CA PHE A 46 -15.50 -11.82 -11.54
C PHE A 46 -14.83 -12.21 -10.22
N VAL A 47 -13.53 -11.94 -10.13
CA VAL A 47 -12.72 -12.02 -8.92
C VAL A 47 -11.70 -10.87 -8.93
N LEU A 48 -11.68 -10.08 -7.86
CA LEU A 48 -10.63 -9.10 -7.61
C LEU A 48 -9.66 -9.64 -6.57
N LYS A 49 -8.35 -9.47 -6.81
CA LYS A 49 -7.28 -9.90 -5.93
C LYS A 49 -6.29 -8.77 -5.73
N TRP A 50 -5.78 -8.64 -4.51
CA TRP A 50 -4.54 -7.91 -4.27
C TRP A 50 -3.44 -8.86 -3.83
N LYS A 51 -2.24 -8.58 -4.31
CA LYS A 51 -1.01 -9.28 -3.92
C LYS A 51 -0.01 -8.29 -3.36
N HIS A 52 0.75 -8.72 -2.36
CA HIS A 52 1.96 -8.05 -1.85
C HIS A 52 3.15 -8.95 -2.16
N ASN A 53 4.11 -8.45 -2.94
CA ASN A 53 5.28 -9.20 -3.41
C ASN A 53 4.89 -10.59 -3.97
N GLU A 54 3.96 -10.61 -4.91
CA GLU A 54 3.37 -11.81 -5.54
C GLU A 54 2.53 -12.73 -4.64
N LEU A 55 2.54 -12.52 -3.32
CA LEU A 55 1.69 -13.28 -2.39
C LEU A 55 0.31 -12.66 -2.33
N GLN A 56 -0.73 -13.46 -2.59
CA GLN A 56 -2.12 -12.99 -2.44
C GLN A 56 -2.40 -12.61 -0.99
N ILE A 57 -2.86 -11.37 -0.78
CA ILE A 57 -3.19 -10.82 0.55
C ILE A 57 -4.68 -10.55 0.70
N TYR A 58 -5.41 -10.39 -0.40
CA TYR A 58 -6.83 -10.07 -0.39
C TYR A 58 -7.53 -10.62 -1.63
N GLN A 59 -8.77 -11.05 -1.46
CA GLN A 59 -9.64 -11.47 -2.56
C GLN A 59 -11.08 -11.06 -2.29
N TRP A 60 -11.76 -10.59 -3.32
CA TRP A 60 -13.17 -10.23 -3.25
C TRP A 60 -13.96 -10.74 -4.47
N ILE A 61 -15.19 -11.17 -4.20
CA ILE A 61 -16.22 -11.48 -5.20
C ILE A 61 -17.54 -10.81 -4.75
N PRO A 62 -18.34 -10.19 -5.63
CA PRO A 62 -19.50 -9.38 -5.25
C PRO A 62 -20.55 -10.05 -4.36
N SER A 63 -20.69 -11.37 -4.44
CA SER A 63 -21.66 -12.15 -3.65
C SER A 63 -21.17 -12.54 -2.25
N ARG A 64 -19.94 -12.19 -1.88
CA ARG A 64 -19.33 -12.55 -0.59
C ARG A 64 -18.58 -11.39 0.02
N ASN A 65 -18.40 -11.45 1.33
CA ASN A 65 -17.48 -10.55 2.03
C ASN A 65 -16.05 -10.79 1.53
N PRO A 66 -15.21 -9.75 1.46
CA PRO A 66 -13.82 -9.93 1.09
C PRO A 66 -13.07 -10.81 2.10
N VAL A 67 -12.06 -11.50 1.60
CA VAL A 67 -11.23 -12.41 2.38
C VAL A 67 -9.80 -11.90 2.37
N VAL A 68 -9.22 -11.78 3.57
CA VAL A 68 -7.81 -11.40 3.76
C VAL A 68 -6.99 -12.63 4.14
N PHE A 69 -5.82 -12.73 3.53
CA PHE A 69 -4.89 -13.84 3.69
C PHE A 69 -3.64 -13.40 4.45
N SER A 70 -2.81 -14.39 4.80
CA SER A 70 -1.44 -14.21 5.29
C SER A 70 -1.31 -13.20 6.44
N ALA A 71 -0.23 -12.41 6.44
CA ALA A 71 0.15 -11.48 7.51
C ALA A 71 -0.71 -10.20 7.55
N PHE A 72 -1.68 -10.04 6.65
CA PHE A 72 -2.55 -8.86 6.59
C PHE A 72 -3.87 -9.05 7.33
N LYS A 73 -4.15 -10.24 7.88
CA LYS A 73 -5.35 -10.50 8.67
C LYS A 73 -5.43 -9.55 9.87
N GLY A 74 -6.55 -8.84 10.01
CA GLY A 74 -6.74 -7.84 11.06
C GLY A 74 -6.11 -6.47 10.75
N HIS A 75 -5.43 -6.34 9.61
CA HIS A 75 -4.73 -5.11 9.20
C HIS A 75 -5.35 -4.45 7.96
N ILE A 76 -6.46 -4.98 7.46
CA ILE A 76 -7.24 -4.43 6.36
C ILE A 76 -8.68 -4.25 6.84
N ASP A 77 -9.22 -3.06 6.63
CA ASP A 77 -10.61 -2.71 6.92
C ASP A 77 -11.53 -3.34 5.85
N LEU A 78 -12.08 -4.51 6.17
CA LEU A 78 -13.01 -5.26 5.31
C LEU A 78 -14.35 -4.53 5.08
N GLY A 79 -14.70 -3.57 5.94
CA GLY A 79 -15.91 -2.77 5.81
C GLY A 79 -15.74 -1.55 4.91
N TYR A 80 -14.51 -1.22 4.53
CA TYR A 80 -14.23 -0.09 3.66
C TYR A 80 -14.78 -0.32 2.25
N SER A 81 -15.36 0.75 1.70
CA SER A 81 -15.92 0.78 0.36
C SER A 81 -15.87 2.21 -0.17
N GLU A 82 -15.43 2.38 -1.41
CA GLU A 82 -15.36 3.68 -2.09
C GLU A 82 -16.50 3.88 -3.10
N SER A 83 -17.32 2.86 -3.33
CA SER A 83 -18.35 2.85 -4.36
C SER A 83 -19.53 1.97 -3.96
N ASP A 84 -20.74 2.37 -4.32
CA ASP A 84 -21.92 1.52 -4.21
C ASP A 84 -22.12 0.60 -5.43
N ASP A 85 -21.27 0.74 -6.47
CA ASP A 85 -21.30 -0.14 -7.63
C ASP A 85 -20.97 -1.59 -7.23
N ARG A 86 -21.82 -2.51 -7.65
CA ARG A 86 -21.72 -3.96 -7.38
C ARG A 86 -20.34 -4.52 -7.73
N LEU A 87 -19.72 -4.05 -8.80
CA LEU A 87 -18.42 -4.55 -9.27
C LEU A 87 -17.24 -3.79 -8.69
N HIS A 88 -17.42 -2.62 -8.10
CA HIS A 88 -16.30 -1.81 -7.57
C HIS A 88 -16.30 -1.67 -6.05
N LYS A 89 -17.37 -2.11 -5.38
CA LYS A 89 -17.62 -1.88 -3.94
C LYS A 89 -16.41 -2.09 -3.03
N HIS A 90 -15.70 -3.21 -3.20
CA HIS A 90 -14.55 -3.56 -2.37
C HIS A 90 -13.26 -3.74 -3.19
N SER A 91 -13.07 -2.88 -4.20
CA SER A 91 -11.85 -2.85 -5.03
C SER A 91 -10.65 -2.24 -4.32
N ALA A 92 -10.88 -1.36 -3.34
CA ALA A 92 -9.85 -0.65 -2.60
C ALA A 92 -9.47 -1.38 -1.29
N LEU A 93 -8.22 -1.22 -0.88
CA LEU A 93 -7.70 -1.66 0.41
C LEU A 93 -7.48 -0.45 1.32
N LYS A 94 -8.13 -0.43 2.47
CA LYS A 94 -7.80 0.51 3.55
C LYS A 94 -7.05 -0.23 4.65
N PHE A 95 -5.86 0.24 4.95
CA PHE A 95 -5.00 -0.38 5.95
C PHE A 95 -5.34 0.12 7.36
N ILE A 96 -5.27 -0.80 8.31
CA ILE A 96 -5.38 -0.53 9.74
C ILE A 96 -3.95 -0.61 10.31
N ASN A 97 -3.51 0.49 10.92
CA ASN A 97 -2.18 0.62 11.54
C ASN A 97 -1.03 0.12 10.63
N PRO A 98 -0.72 0.84 9.54
CA PRO A 98 0.38 0.47 8.65
C PRO A 98 1.71 0.32 9.40
N ILE A 99 2.53 -0.66 9.00
CA ILE A 99 3.86 -0.93 9.58
C ILE A 99 4.92 -1.02 8.48
N ALA A 100 6.20 -0.86 8.84
CA ALA A 100 7.32 -0.90 7.91
C ALA A 100 7.34 -2.13 6.97
N ASN A 101 6.92 -3.29 7.47
CA ASN A 101 6.88 -4.54 6.69
C ASN A 101 5.86 -4.51 5.53
N TYR A 102 5.01 -3.48 5.44
CA TYR A 102 4.09 -3.29 4.32
C TYR A 102 4.74 -2.59 3.13
N THR A 103 6.01 -2.19 3.20
CA THR A 103 6.78 -1.84 2.01
C THR A 103 6.82 -2.99 1.02
N GLY A 104 6.66 -2.68 -0.28
CA GLY A 104 6.78 -3.69 -1.33
C GLY A 104 5.92 -3.39 -2.56
N ASN A 105 5.86 -4.37 -3.44
CA ASN A 105 5.08 -4.30 -4.67
C ASN A 105 3.64 -4.75 -4.39
N TYR A 106 2.69 -3.89 -4.73
CA TYR A 106 1.27 -4.16 -4.67
C TYR A 106 0.72 -4.37 -6.06
N THR A 107 0.10 -5.53 -6.29
CA THR A 107 -0.53 -5.87 -7.56
C THR A 107 -2.04 -5.98 -7.36
N CYS A 108 -2.80 -5.18 -8.11
CA CYS A 108 -4.22 -5.43 -8.31
C CYS A 108 -4.38 -6.36 -9.51
N GLN A 109 -5.16 -7.44 -9.35
CA GLN A 109 -5.52 -8.35 -10.41
C GLN A 109 -7.04 -8.50 -10.47
N VAL A 110 -7.63 -8.18 -11.61
CA VAL A 110 -9.06 -8.36 -11.90
C VAL A 110 -9.20 -9.50 -12.90
N GLN A 111 -10.06 -10.46 -12.60
CA GLN A 111 -10.25 -11.67 -13.40
C GLN A 111 -11.74 -11.90 -13.65
N THR A 112 -12.08 -12.29 -14.87
CA THR A 112 -13.38 -12.84 -15.27
C THR A 112 -13.19 -14.23 -15.86
N TYR A 113 -14.22 -14.84 -16.43
CA TYR A 113 -14.04 -16.06 -17.23
C TYR A 113 -13.34 -15.80 -18.56
N GLN A 114 -13.45 -14.60 -19.11
CA GLN A 114 -12.95 -14.24 -20.44
C GLN A 114 -11.57 -13.59 -20.40
N SER A 115 -11.26 -12.82 -19.35
CA SER A 115 -10.08 -11.96 -19.32
C SER A 115 -9.47 -11.86 -17.92
N VAL A 116 -8.17 -11.53 -17.90
CA VAL A 116 -7.43 -11.23 -16.68
C VAL A 116 -6.60 -9.98 -16.93
N GLN A 117 -6.71 -9.00 -16.06
CA GLN A 117 -5.89 -7.80 -16.07
C GLN A 117 -5.16 -7.66 -14.75
N SER A 118 -3.94 -7.12 -14.78
CA SER A 118 -3.18 -6.83 -13.58
C SER A 118 -2.30 -5.61 -13.77
N ARG A 119 -2.18 -4.78 -12.72
CA ARG A 119 -1.19 -3.72 -12.64
C ARG A 119 -0.48 -3.77 -11.29
N THR A 120 0.79 -3.37 -11.29
CA THR A 120 1.64 -3.37 -10.10
C THR A 120 2.23 -1.99 -9.87
N ALA A 121 2.29 -1.57 -8.61
CA ALA A 121 2.98 -0.36 -8.17
C ALA A 121 3.70 -0.61 -6.84
N HIS A 122 4.78 0.11 -6.60
CA HIS A 122 5.59 -0.02 -5.39
C HIS A 122 5.15 1.00 -4.33
N LEU A 123 5.07 0.55 -3.07
CA LEU A 123 4.82 1.39 -1.91
C LEU A 123 6.02 1.32 -0.95
N GLN A 124 6.57 2.47 -0.58
CA GLN A 124 7.56 2.60 0.49
C GLN A 124 6.92 3.18 1.76
N ILE A 125 6.85 2.39 2.82
CA ILE A 125 6.51 2.88 4.16
C ILE A 125 7.72 3.65 4.73
N ILE A 126 7.47 4.83 5.30
CA ILE A 126 8.45 5.64 5.99
C ILE A 126 8.08 5.68 7.47
N VAL A 127 9.00 5.25 8.32
CA VAL A 127 8.92 5.39 9.78
C VAL A 127 9.88 6.52 10.15
N PRO A 128 9.40 7.67 10.64
CA PRO A 128 10.26 8.76 11.08
C PRO A 128 11.08 8.36 12.31
N GLU A 129 12.25 8.96 12.47
CA GLU A 129 13.13 8.77 13.62
C GLU A 129 12.45 9.18 14.94
N THR A 130 12.87 8.55 16.05
CA THR A 130 12.58 9.03 17.42
C THR A 130 13.81 9.57 18.11
N ASP A 131 14.98 9.09 17.69
CA ASP A 131 16.25 9.42 18.29
C ASP A 131 17.11 10.10 17.24
N PHE A 132 17.46 11.35 17.51
CA PHE A 132 18.39 12.12 16.71
C PHE A 132 19.38 12.79 17.66
N SER A 133 20.66 12.50 17.51
CA SER A 133 21.73 13.13 18.28
C SER A 133 22.85 13.63 17.39
N LEU A 134 23.16 14.91 17.52
CA LEU A 134 24.34 15.54 16.94
C LEU A 134 25.22 16.03 18.08
N GLY A 135 26.43 15.47 18.17
CA GLY A 135 27.39 15.78 19.22
C GLY A 135 28.80 15.98 18.67
N PHE A 136 29.68 16.52 19.50
CA PHE A 136 31.09 16.63 19.17
C PHE A 136 31.96 16.37 20.39
N GLN A 137 33.16 15.86 20.16
CA GLN A 137 34.17 15.60 21.17
C GLN A 137 35.50 16.18 20.70
N ARG A 138 36.17 16.94 21.58
CA ARG A 138 37.51 17.45 21.32
C ARG A 138 38.53 16.46 21.85
N GLU A 139 39.43 16.04 20.97
CA GLU A 139 40.49 15.10 21.28
C GLU A 139 41.73 15.82 21.83
N THR A 140 42.55 15.08 22.58
CA THR A 140 43.78 15.60 23.22
C THR A 140 44.83 16.05 22.22
N ASN A 141 44.81 15.52 20.99
CA ASN A 141 45.65 15.95 19.87
C ASN A 141 45.15 17.25 19.19
N GLY A 142 44.06 17.84 19.67
CA GLY A 142 43.46 19.05 19.14
C GLY A 142 42.43 18.83 18.03
N SER A 143 42.20 17.60 17.55
CA SER A 143 41.14 17.31 16.57
C SER A 143 39.75 17.35 17.23
N THR A 144 38.71 17.52 16.42
CA THR A 144 37.31 17.42 16.87
C THR A 144 36.61 16.33 16.09
N VAL A 145 35.99 15.40 16.82
CA VAL A 145 35.16 14.34 16.25
C VAL A 145 33.71 14.77 16.38
N VAL A 146 32.96 14.70 15.28
CA VAL A 146 31.51 14.98 15.26
C VAL A 146 30.79 13.66 15.09
N PHE A 147 29.76 13.43 15.91
CA PHE A 147 28.93 12.24 15.88
C PHE A 147 27.51 12.64 15.50
N CYS A 148 26.93 11.95 14.52
CA CYS A 148 25.53 12.08 14.15
C CYS A 148 24.90 10.68 14.23
N ASN A 149 23.95 10.49 15.14
CA ASN A 149 23.23 9.23 15.28
C ASN A 149 21.75 9.46 15.06
N VAL A 150 21.12 8.56 14.30
CA VAL A 150 19.68 8.55 14.04
C VAL A 150 19.17 7.14 14.29
N GLY A 151 18.12 7.02 15.10
CA GLY A 151 17.55 5.75 15.56
C GLY A 151 16.06 5.60 15.24
N GLU A 152 15.62 4.34 15.24
CA GLU A 152 14.21 3.95 15.05
C GLU A 152 13.55 4.51 13.77
N ILE A 153 14.32 4.55 12.69
CA ILE A 153 13.94 5.08 11.38
C ILE A 153 13.94 3.98 10.31
N PHE A 154 13.00 4.07 9.37
CA PHE A 154 12.91 3.18 8.21
C PHE A 154 12.41 3.96 6.97
N PRO A 155 12.95 3.74 5.76
CA PRO A 155 14.07 2.87 5.42
C PRO A 155 15.38 3.36 6.07
N ARG A 156 16.47 2.60 5.92
CA ARG A 156 17.78 3.01 6.42
C ARG A 156 18.11 4.41 5.85
N PRO A 157 18.38 5.41 6.71
CA PRO A 157 18.59 6.78 6.24
C PRO A 157 19.97 6.93 5.60
N GLU A 158 20.07 7.87 4.67
CA GLU A 158 21.35 8.47 4.28
C GLU A 158 21.58 9.71 5.14
N VAL A 159 22.68 9.72 5.88
CA VAL A 159 23.04 10.82 6.79
C VAL A 159 24.33 11.44 6.29
N SER A 160 24.31 12.75 6.10
CA SER A 160 25.49 13.53 5.75
C SER A 160 25.61 14.75 6.68
N LEU A 161 26.86 15.08 7.03
CA LEU A 161 27.20 16.32 7.69
C LEU A 161 27.65 17.29 6.58
N LEU A 162 26.77 18.22 6.22
CA LEU A 162 27.04 19.27 5.21
C LEU A 162 27.67 20.50 5.83
#